data_AF-A0AB39CTN7-F1
#
_entry.id   AF-A0AB39CTN7-F1
#
_cell.length_a   1.000
_cell.length_b   1.000
_cell.length_c   1.000
_cell.angle_alpha   90.00
_cell.angle_beta   90.00
_cell.angle_gamma   90.00
#
_symmetry.space_group_name_H-M   'P 1'
#
loop_
_entity.id
_entity.type
_entity.pdbx_description
1 polymer ?
#
loop_
_entity_poly.entity_id
_entity_poly.type
_entity_poly.pdbx_seq_one_letter_code
_entity_poly.pdbx_strand_id
1 'polypeptide(L)'
;MYTITLQDAPADITELARAHAEHLFRRTLERALGGPEQVLAAYKAWTTAEDTAEDEMAPEDVALAKRWIAAAGRARGDAFQAMGETEAWFEVRVER
;
A
#
# COMPACT_ATOMS: atom_id res chain seq x y z
N MET A 1 2.78 -13.21 5.33
CA MET A 1 3.77 -12.28 4.74
C MET A 1 3.09 -11.50 3.62
N TYR A 2 3.67 -10.40 3.14
CA TYR A 2 3.14 -9.68 1.98
C TYR A 2 4.26 -9.23 1.05
N THR A 3 3.93 -9.06 -0.23
CA THR A 3 4.81 -8.54 -1.26
C THR A 3 4.26 -7.24 -1.82
N ILE A 4 5.16 -6.34 -2.24
CA ILE A 4 4.84 -5.12 -2.96
C ILE A 4 5.60 -5.17 -4.28
N THR A 5 4.89 -4.96 -5.38
CA THR A 5 5.45 -4.91 -6.73
C THR A 5 4.93 -3.70 -7.48
N LEU A 6 5.81 -3.02 -8.20
CA LEU A 6 5.45 -1.90 -9.06
C LEU A 6 4.94 -2.43 -10.41
N GLN A 7 3.71 -2.07 -10.75
CA GLN A 7 3.03 -2.43 -11.99
C GLN A 7 2.95 -1.23 -12.92
N ASP A 8 2.84 -1.49 -14.23
CA ASP A 8 2.74 -0.47 -15.29
C ASP A 8 3.83 0.61 -15.22
N ALA A 9 5.03 0.20 -14.78
CA ALA A 9 6.18 1.09 -14.72
C ALA A 9 6.66 1.48 -16.14
N PRO A 10 7.25 2.68 -16.32
CA PRO A 10 7.82 3.09 -17.59
C PRO A 10 8.80 2.06 -18.16
N ALA A 11 8.79 1.85 -19.48
CA ALA A 11 9.60 0.82 -20.13
C ALA A 11 11.12 1.05 -19.98
N ASP A 12 11.53 2.28 -19.72
CA ASP A 12 12.91 2.71 -19.52
C ASP A 12 13.34 2.75 -18.04
N ILE A 13 12.46 2.34 -17.10
CA ILE A 13 12.81 2.27 -15.68
C ILE A 13 13.93 1.24 -15.46
N THR A 14 14.94 1.62 -14.69
CA THR A 14 15.97 0.67 -14.25
C THR A 14 15.45 -0.23 -13.14
N GLU A 15 15.96 -1.46 -13.07
CA GLU A 15 15.64 -2.38 -11.96
C GLU A 15 15.97 -1.80 -10.59
N LEU A 16 17.04 -0.99 -10.50
CA LEU A 16 17.41 -0.29 -9.27
C LEU A 16 16.34 0.75 -8.88
N ALA A 17 15.85 1.53 -9.84
CA ALA A 17 14.80 2.52 -9.59
C ALA A 17 13.47 1.85 -9.19
N ARG A 18 13.11 0.74 -9.85
CA ARG A 18 11.95 -0.09 -9.49
C ARG A 18 12.05 -0.59 -8.04
N ALA A 19 13.15 -1.27 -7.70
CA ALA A 19 13.37 -1.81 -6.36
C ALA A 19 13.38 -0.71 -5.28
N HIS A 20 13.95 0.45 -5.60
CA HIS A 20 13.95 1.60 -4.70
C HIS A 20 12.53 2.14 -4.46
N ALA A 21 11.70 2.27 -5.50
CA ALA A 21 10.32 2.71 -5.38
C ALA A 21 9.48 1.74 -4.54
N GLU A 22 9.59 0.43 -4.78
CA GLU A 22 8.93 -0.62 -4.00
C GLU A 22 9.37 -0.60 -2.52
N HIS A 23 10.67 -0.41 -2.28
CA HIS A 23 11.22 -0.28 -0.93
C HIS A 23 10.70 0.97 -0.20
N LEU A 24 10.70 2.13 -0.87
CA LEU A 24 10.18 3.36 -0.30
C LEU A 24 8.69 3.25 0.05
N PHE A 25 7.90 2.68 -0.85
CA PHE A 25 6.47 2.44 -0.61
C PHE A 25 6.26 1.57 0.63
N ARG A 26 6.97 0.43 0.73
CA ARG A 26 6.92 -0.46 1.91
C ARG A 26 7.31 0.27 3.20
N ARG A 27 8.46 0.96 3.18
CA ARG A 27 9.00 1.65 4.35
C ARG A 27 8.05 2.74 4.85
N THR A 28 7.43 3.50 3.93
CA THR A 28 6.47 4.54 4.31
C THR A 28 5.17 3.93 4.86
N LEU A 29 4.67 2.84 4.28
CA LEU A 29 3.51 2.10 4.82
C LEU A 29 3.76 1.60 6.23
N GLU A 30 4.86 0.86 6.44
CA GLU A 30 5.20 0.30 7.76
C GLU A 30 5.38 1.40 8.80
N ARG A 31 6.04 2.50 8.45
CA ARG A 31 6.19 3.66 9.35
C ARG A 31 4.86 4.30 9.70
N ALA A 32 3.92 4.40 8.75
CA ALA A 32 2.63 5.03 8.97
C ALA A 32 1.65 4.14 9.76
N LEU A 33 1.72 2.82 9.57
CA LEU A 33 0.79 1.87 10.18
C LEU A 33 1.30 1.26 11.49
N GLY A 34 2.62 1.26 11.70
CA GLY A 34 3.25 0.79 12.94
C GLY A 34 3.98 -0.55 12.82
N GLY A 35 4.34 -0.97 11.60
CA GLY A 35 5.07 -2.21 11.34
C GLY A 35 4.35 -3.15 10.37
N PRO A 36 5.01 -4.24 9.93
CA PRO A 36 4.51 -5.14 8.91
C PRO A 36 3.22 -5.88 9.30
N GLU A 37 3.03 -6.17 10.60
CA GLU A 37 1.79 -6.80 11.08
C GLU A 37 0.59 -5.85 10.97
N GLN A 38 0.82 -4.57 11.27
CA GLN A 38 -0.22 -3.54 11.19
C GLN A 38 -0.57 -3.19 9.74
N VAL A 39 0.41 -3.30 8.82
CA VAL A 39 0.17 -3.23 7.37
C VAL A 39 -0.81 -4.34 6.95
N LEU A 40 -0.55 -5.59 7.36
CA LEU A 40 -1.42 -6.73 7.05
C LEU A 40 -2.83 -6.58 7.64
N ALA A 41 -2.93 -6.17 8.90
CA ALA A 41 -4.22 -5.96 9.57
C ALA A 41 -5.04 -4.87 8.86
N ALA A 42 -4.41 -3.74 8.54
CA ALA A 42 -5.06 -2.63 7.85
C ALA A 42 -5.47 -2.99 6.41
N TYR A 43 -4.61 -3.72 5.68
CA TYR A 43 -4.93 -4.19 4.33
C TYR A 43 -6.13 -5.15 4.32
N LYS A 44 -6.17 -6.10 5.27
CA LYS A 44 -7.30 -7.04 5.41
C LYS A 44 -8.59 -6.31 5.74
N ALA A 45 -8.56 -5.39 6.71
CA ALA A 45 -9.73 -4.59 7.07
C ALA A 45 -10.24 -3.77 5.87
N TRP A 46 -9.33 -3.17 5.10
CA TRP A 46 -9.68 -2.45 3.88
C TRP A 46 -10.28 -3.36 2.81
N THR A 47 -9.69 -4.53 2.55
CA THR A 47 -10.22 -5.49 1.57
C THR A 47 -11.62 -5.96 1.97
N THR A 48 -11.85 -6.23 3.26
CA THR A 48 -13.19 -6.56 3.77
C THR A 48 -14.18 -5.41 3.55
N ALA A 49 -13.75 -4.16 3.73
CA ALA A 49 -14.58 -2.98 3.51
C ALA A 49 -14.93 -2.73 2.03
N GLU A 50 -14.21 -3.32 1.08
CA GLU A 50 -14.58 -3.25 -0.34
C GLU A 50 -15.83 -4.09 -0.65
N ASP A 51 -16.05 -5.18 0.11
CA ASP A 51 -17.15 -6.11 -0.09
C ASP A 51 -18.25 -6.02 1.00
N THR A 52 -17.99 -5.31 2.11
CA THR A 52 -18.87 -5.21 3.29
C THR A 52 -19.24 -3.76 3.57
N ALA A 53 -20.51 -3.50 3.89
CA ALA A 53 -20.95 -2.16 4.27
C ALA A 53 -20.33 -1.71 5.61
N GLU A 54 -20.04 -0.41 5.76
CA GLU A 54 -19.36 0.14 6.95
C GLU A 54 -20.14 -0.13 8.25
N ASP A 55 -21.47 -0.18 8.21
CA ASP A 55 -22.34 -0.46 9.36
C ASP A 55 -22.39 -1.95 9.76
N GLU A 56 -21.91 -2.83 8.90
CA GLU A 56 -21.74 -4.26 9.16
C GLU A 56 -20.33 -4.62 9.65
N MET A 57 -19.41 -3.66 9.65
CA MET A 57 -18.04 -3.83 10.12
C MET A 57 -17.87 -3.41 11.59
N ALA A 58 -16.90 -4.02 12.26
CA ALA A 58 -16.49 -3.56 13.59
C ALA A 58 -15.85 -2.15 13.50
N PRO A 59 -16.13 -1.22 14.44
CA PRO A 59 -15.59 0.14 14.39
C PRO A 59 -14.06 0.20 14.30
N GLU A 60 -13.37 -0.75 14.93
CA GLU A 60 -11.92 -0.90 14.85
C GLU A 60 -11.42 -1.26 13.43
N ASP A 61 -12.16 -2.10 12.70
CA ASP A 61 -11.83 -2.50 11.34
C ASP A 61 -12.08 -1.34 10.37
N VAL A 62 -13.15 -0.58 10.58
CA VAL A 62 -13.41 0.67 9.84
C VAL A 62 -12.25 1.65 10.04
N ALA A 63 -11.77 1.81 11.27
CA ALA A 63 -10.64 2.68 11.57
C ALA A 63 -9.34 2.18 10.90
N LEU A 64 -9.10 0.86 10.89
CA LEU A 64 -7.97 0.25 10.20
C LEU A 64 -8.03 0.44 8.68
N ALA A 65 -9.20 0.25 8.06
CA ALA A 65 -9.43 0.48 6.64
C ALA A 65 -9.17 1.93 6.24
N LYS A 66 -9.66 2.89 7.03
CA LYS A 66 -9.40 4.33 6.81
C LYS A 66 -7.91 4.66 6.95
N ARG A 67 -7.22 4.06 7.93
CA ARG A 67 -5.77 4.20 8.10
C ARG A 67 -4.99 3.62 6.91
N TRP A 68 -5.43 2.48 6.37
CA TRP A 68 -4.85 1.91 5.15
C TRP A 68 -4.89 2.90 3.99
N ILE A 69 -6.07 3.44 3.67
CA ILE A 69 -6.24 4.39 2.55
C ILE A 69 -5.31 5.60 2.69
N ALA A 70 -5.24 6.19 3.89
CA ALA A 70 -4.37 7.33 4.15
C ALA A 70 -2.88 6.97 4.02
N ALA A 71 -2.47 5.83 4.58
CA ALA A 71 -1.09 5.38 4.55
C ALA A 71 -0.64 5.01 3.12
N ALA A 72 -1.48 4.29 2.37
CA ALA A 72 -1.20 3.91 0.99
C ALA A 72 -1.15 5.13 0.06
N GLY A 73 -2.05 6.10 0.24
CA GLY A 73 -2.01 7.37 -0.48
C GLY A 73 -0.71 8.13 -0.27
N ARG A 74 -0.26 8.21 0.99
CA ARG A 74 1.02 8.84 1.34
C ARG A 74 2.23 8.08 0.79
N ALA A 75 2.26 6.75 0.94
CA ALA A 75 3.33 5.91 0.44
C ALA A 75 3.47 6.03 -1.08
N ARG A 76 2.35 6.07 -1.81
CA ARG A 76 2.33 6.29 -3.26
C ARG A 76 2.88 7.66 -3.64
N GLY A 77 2.46 8.71 -2.94
CA GLY A 77 2.98 10.06 -3.15
C GLY A 77 4.50 10.15 -2.94
N ASP A 78 5.00 9.61 -1.82
CA ASP A 78 6.44 9.58 -1.51
C ASP A 78 7.24 8.79 -2.57
N ALA A 79 6.72 7.65 -3.04
CA ALA A 79 7.41 6.82 -4.02
C ALA A 79 7.40 7.41 -5.44
N PHE A 80 6.29 8.02 -5.87
CA PHE A 80 6.19 8.65 -7.19
C PHE A 80 6.83 10.03 -7.29
N GLN A 81 6.97 10.76 -6.18
CA GLN A 81 7.79 11.98 -6.18
C GLN A 81 9.21 11.73 -6.70
N ALA A 82 9.76 10.53 -6.47
CA ALA A 82 11.08 10.15 -6.98
C ALA A 82 11.08 9.69 -8.46
N MET A 83 9.91 9.37 -9.03
CA MET A 83 9.76 8.83 -10.39
C MET A 83 9.19 9.82 -11.40
N GLY A 84 8.51 10.88 -10.95
CA GLY A 84 7.79 11.82 -11.82
C GLY A 84 6.37 11.35 -12.17
N GLU A 85 5.79 11.91 -13.23
CA GLU A 85 4.46 11.53 -13.71
C GLU A 85 4.49 10.13 -14.33
N THR A 86 3.63 9.23 -13.83
CA THR A 86 3.61 7.83 -14.25
C THR A 86 2.22 7.23 -14.04
N GLU A 87 1.82 6.31 -14.92
CA GLU A 87 0.62 5.47 -14.75
C GLU A 87 0.87 4.26 -13.85
N ALA A 88 2.09 4.12 -13.34
CA ALA A 88 2.46 3.01 -12.48
C ALA A 88 1.62 2.97 -11.22
N TRP A 89 1.47 1.78 -10.65
CA TRP A 89 0.79 1.56 -9.37
C TRP A 89 1.48 0.47 -8.56
N PHE A 90 1.28 0.50 -7.25
CA PHE A 90 1.84 -0.49 -6.34
C PHE A 90 0.81 -1.57 -6.05
N GLU A 91 1.11 -2.79 -6.45
CA GLU A 91 0.34 -3.96 -6.09
C GLU A 91 0.80 -4.48 -4.75
N VAL A 92 -0.15 -4.72 -3.84
CA VAL A 92 0.10 -5.37 -2.56
C VAL A 92 -0.56 -6.74 -2.59
N ARG A 93 0.24 -7.79 -2.41
CA ARG A 93 -0.26 -9.18 -2.33
C ARG A 93 0.04 -9.75 -0.96
N VAL A 94 -0.98 -10.29 -0.30
CA VAL A 94 -0.82 -11.02 0.96
C VAL A 94 -0.72 -12.51 0.66
N GLU A 95 0.35 -13.14 1.11
CA GLU A 95 0.50 -14.59 1.02
C GLU A 95 -0.49 -15.25 1.99
N ARG A 96 -1.24 -16.24 1.48
CA ARG A 96 -2.22 -17.02 2.24
C ARG A 96 -1.54 -17.98 3.22
#